data_AF-A0A7C6Y3V3-F1
#
_entry.id   AF-A0A7C6Y3V3-F1
#
_cell.length_a   1.000
_cell.length_b   1.000
_cell.length_c   1.000
_cell.angle_alpha   90.00
_cell.angle_beta   90.00
_cell.angle_gamma   90.00
#
_symmetry.space_group_name_H-M   'P 1'
#
loop_
_entity.id
_entity.type
_entity.pdbx_description
1 polymer ?
#
loop_
_entity_poly.entity_id
_entity_poly.type
_entity_poly.pdbx_seq_one_letter_code
_entity_poly.pdbx_strand_id
1 'polypeptide(L)'
;NVTIKVLKIVGNVFFYLVIIFLLIFSIANIKVKKESDVPNVFGRGFIAVIRDSMEGNEEDSINEGDLIFVKMLDEKGIANLKIGDIVTFFDWNIMALNTHRIKEIVIENDEVVRVYTQGDKAALSAEYVIDGNNSGKQYETVLVDDLKAKQTSTWANVGDTLVFIQTPVGFGLVVIVPIILLVVYQAVILVRTILAINRNKLEEKHALDKEDTLKQLESDKEKMRAELLEELKKEQKEKE
;
A
#
# COMPACT_ATOMS: atom_id res chain seq x y z
N ASN A 1 -1.34 28.97 -11.66
CA ASN A 1 0.02 28.38 -11.64
C ASN A 1 0.42 27.73 -10.32
N VAL A 2 0.14 28.33 -9.15
CA VAL A 2 0.47 27.70 -7.85
C VAL A 2 -0.42 26.49 -7.56
N THR A 3 -1.74 26.59 -7.77
CA THR A 3 -2.71 25.51 -7.52
C THR A 3 -2.42 24.25 -8.33
N ILE A 4 -1.99 24.39 -9.59
CA ILE A 4 -1.61 23.28 -10.47
C ILE A 4 -0.30 22.62 -10.00
N LYS A 5 0.66 23.41 -9.50
CA LYS A 5 1.91 22.87 -8.93
C LYS A 5 1.64 22.11 -7.63
N VAL A 6 0.80 22.65 -6.74
CA VAL A 6 0.40 21.98 -5.49
C VAL A 6 -0.35 20.69 -5.79
N LEU A 7 -1.34 20.71 -6.71
CA LEU A 7 -2.09 19.52 -7.09
C LEU A 7 -1.20 18.43 -7.69
N LYS A 8 -0.18 18.81 -8.49
CA LYS A 8 0.82 17.87 -8.99
C LYS A 8 1.65 17.25 -7.88
N ILE A 9 2.13 18.04 -6.92
CA ILE A 9 2.92 17.53 -5.78
C ILE A 9 2.07 16.59 -4.93
N VAL A 10 0.85 17.01 -4.57
CA VAL A 10 -0.08 16.19 -3.77
C VAL A 10 -0.40 14.88 -4.50
N GLY A 11 -0.69 14.93 -5.80
CA GLY A 11 -0.92 13.74 -6.60
C GLY A 11 0.28 12.80 -6.66
N ASN A 12 1.50 13.34 -6.78
CA ASN A 12 2.73 12.53 -6.77
C ASN A 12 3.00 11.91 -5.40
N VAL A 13 2.82 12.66 -4.32
CA VAL A 13 2.97 12.14 -2.95
C VAL A 13 1.96 11.03 -2.68
N PHE A 14 0.68 11.25 -3.02
CA PHE A 14 -0.36 10.23 -2.92
C PHE A 14 -0.02 8.98 -3.74
N PHE A 15 0.47 9.16 -4.97
CA PHE A 15 0.90 8.07 -5.83
C PHE A 15 2.00 7.21 -5.18
N TYR A 16 3.06 7.82 -4.67
CA TYR A 16 4.13 7.08 -4.00
C TYR A 16 3.65 6.42 -2.70
N LEU A 17 2.72 7.04 -1.97
CA LEU A 17 2.10 6.42 -0.80
C LEU A 17 1.32 5.15 -1.17
N VAL A 18 0.54 5.18 -2.25
CA VAL A 18 -0.18 3.99 -2.75
C VAL A 18 0.80 2.90 -3.14
N ILE A 19 1.89 3.23 -3.83
CA ILE A 19 2.94 2.24 -4.18
C ILE A 19 3.55 1.61 -2.93
N ILE A 20 3.94 2.43 -1.95
CA ILE A 20 4.52 1.94 -0.69
C ILE A 20 3.53 1.02 0.03
N PHE A 21 2.26 1.43 0.10
CA PHE A 21 1.20 0.61 0.70
C PHE A 21 1.07 -0.75 0.01
N LEU A 22 1.04 -0.77 -1.33
CA LEU A 22 0.95 -2.01 -2.11
C LEU A 22 2.17 -2.90 -1.94
N LEU A 23 3.37 -2.31 -1.84
CA LEU A 23 4.59 -3.06 -1.55
C LEU A 23 4.55 -3.70 -0.16
N ILE A 24 4.16 -2.94 0.87
CA ILE A 24 4.01 -3.45 2.24
C ILE A 24 2.97 -4.58 2.26
N PHE A 25 1.81 -4.37 1.62
CA PHE A 25 0.77 -5.38 1.51
C PHE A 25 1.27 -6.64 0.80
N SER A 26 2.00 -6.51 -0.31
CA SER A 26 2.59 -7.64 -1.03
C SER A 26 3.59 -8.39 -0.15
N ILE A 27 4.48 -7.68 0.55
CA ILE A 27 5.46 -8.27 1.47
C ILE A 27 4.77 -9.00 2.63
N ALA A 28 3.70 -8.43 3.18
CA ALA A 28 2.91 -9.05 4.25
C ALA A 28 2.31 -10.40 3.81
N ASN A 29 1.82 -10.46 2.57
CA ASN A 29 1.16 -11.64 2.02
C ASN A 29 2.13 -12.73 1.54
N ILE A 30 3.38 -12.39 1.17
CA ILE A 30 4.41 -13.40 0.81
C ILE A 30 4.65 -14.42 1.94
N LYS A 31 4.44 -14.01 3.19
CA LYS A 31 4.63 -14.87 4.37
C LYS A 31 3.44 -15.80 4.66
N VAL A 32 2.29 -15.56 4.05
CA VAL A 32 1.09 -16.38 4.24
C VAL A 32 1.20 -17.57 3.31
N LYS A 33 1.51 -18.75 3.88
CA LYS A 33 1.67 -20.00 3.13
C LYS A 33 0.58 -21.01 3.46
N LYS A 34 -0.03 -20.88 4.64
CA LYS A 34 -1.10 -21.74 5.15
C LYS A 34 -2.26 -20.88 5.65
N GLU A 35 -3.43 -21.49 5.76
CA GLU A 35 -4.62 -20.86 6.38
C GLU A 35 -4.39 -20.48 7.85
N SER A 36 -3.38 -21.08 8.50
CA SER A 36 -2.95 -20.76 9.86
C SER A 36 -2.06 -19.52 9.98
N ASP A 37 -1.65 -18.92 8.86
CA ASP A 37 -0.68 -17.83 8.85
C ASP A 37 -1.37 -16.47 8.83
N VAL A 38 -0.98 -15.59 9.75
CA VAL A 38 -1.45 -14.21 9.79
C VAL A 38 -0.55 -13.33 8.91
N PRO A 39 -1.10 -12.57 7.94
CA PRO A 39 -0.33 -11.61 7.16
C PRO A 39 0.36 -10.59 8.09
N ASN A 40 1.69 -10.48 8.00
CA ASN A 40 2.43 -9.61 8.93
C ASN A 40 3.70 -9.01 8.31
N VAL A 41 4.04 -7.82 8.79
CA VAL A 41 5.29 -7.10 8.48
C VAL A 41 5.94 -6.72 9.82
N PHE A 42 7.20 -7.11 10.01
CA PHE A 42 7.94 -6.91 11.26
C PHE A 42 7.21 -7.40 12.54
N GLY A 43 6.47 -8.51 12.45
CA GLY A 43 5.74 -9.08 13.59
C GLY A 43 4.45 -8.33 13.97
N ARG A 44 3.99 -7.39 13.13
CA ARG A 44 2.66 -6.77 13.24
C ARG A 44 1.80 -7.18 12.06
N GLY A 45 0.61 -7.66 12.34
CA GLY A 45 -0.36 -8.12 11.36
C GLY A 45 -1.70 -7.42 11.53
N PHE A 46 -2.62 -7.79 10.66
CA PHE A 46 -4.01 -7.35 10.70
C PHE A 46 -4.91 -8.49 10.27
N ILE A 47 -6.12 -8.55 10.85
CA ILE A 47 -7.11 -9.58 10.59
C ILE A 47 -8.47 -8.90 10.48
N ALA A 48 -9.20 -9.18 9.41
CA ALA A 48 -10.60 -8.77 9.29
C ALA A 48 -11.49 -9.77 10.03
N VAL A 49 -12.42 -9.26 10.82
CA VAL A 49 -13.30 -10.06 11.67
C VAL A 49 -14.51 -10.47 10.85
N ILE A 50 -14.66 -11.78 10.63
CA ILE A 50 -15.70 -12.35 9.75
C ILE A 50 -16.89 -12.86 10.56
N ARG A 51 -16.74 -13.05 11.87
CA ARG A 51 -17.77 -13.62 12.75
C ARG A 51 -17.88 -12.83 14.03
N ASP A 52 -19.08 -12.84 14.60
CA ASP A 52 -19.50 -12.12 15.81
C ASP A 52 -19.14 -12.79 17.16
N SER A 53 -18.23 -13.78 17.19
CA SER A 53 -17.96 -14.53 18.44
C SER A 53 -17.38 -13.67 19.57
N MET A 54 -16.78 -12.53 19.21
CA MET A 54 -16.21 -11.55 20.14
C MET A 54 -17.12 -10.34 20.39
N GLU A 55 -18.36 -10.35 19.89
CA GLU A 55 -19.35 -9.34 20.26
C GLU A 55 -19.72 -9.50 21.74
N GLY A 56 -19.63 -8.42 22.51
CA GLY A 56 -19.79 -8.48 23.94
C GLY A 56 -20.00 -7.12 24.58
N ASN A 57 -19.94 -7.11 25.91
CA ASN A 57 -20.10 -5.90 26.73
C ASN A 57 -18.76 -5.34 27.22
N GLU A 58 -17.63 -5.95 26.87
CA GLU A 58 -16.31 -5.46 27.25
C GLU A 58 -15.91 -4.28 26.35
N GLU A 59 -15.12 -3.35 26.87
CA GLU A 59 -14.69 -2.15 26.13
C GLU A 59 -13.88 -2.50 24.87
N ASP A 60 -13.16 -3.62 24.90
CA ASP A 60 -12.35 -4.16 23.81
C ASP A 60 -13.01 -5.33 23.09
N SER A 61 -14.32 -5.57 23.29
CA SER A 61 -15.10 -6.50 22.47
C SER A 61 -15.05 -6.09 20.98
N ILE A 62 -15.11 -7.09 20.10
CA ILE A 62 -14.83 -6.93 18.68
C ILE A 62 -16.07 -7.34 17.90
N ASN A 63 -16.55 -6.48 17.01
CA ASN A 63 -17.75 -6.77 16.21
C ASN A 63 -17.39 -7.40 14.87
N GLU A 64 -18.37 -8.09 14.27
CA GLU A 64 -18.26 -8.50 12.88
C GLU A 64 -18.02 -7.28 11.96
N GLY A 65 -17.11 -7.42 11.00
CA GLY A 65 -16.73 -6.34 10.09
C GLY A 65 -15.66 -5.37 10.65
N ASP A 66 -15.16 -5.59 11.86
CA ASP A 66 -14.03 -4.84 12.41
C ASP A 66 -12.68 -5.31 11.83
N LEU A 67 -11.68 -4.43 11.90
CA LEU A 67 -10.28 -4.75 11.58
C LEU A 67 -9.47 -4.77 12.87
N ILE A 68 -8.91 -5.91 13.24
CA ILE A 68 -8.02 -6.02 14.39
C ILE A 68 -6.56 -5.97 13.96
N PHE A 69 -5.77 -5.19 14.69
CA PHE A 69 -4.32 -5.18 14.59
C PHE A 69 -3.74 -6.10 15.64
N VAL A 70 -2.82 -6.95 15.22
CA VAL A 70 -2.26 -7.99 16.07
C VAL A 70 -0.75 -7.95 16.09
N LYS A 71 -0.17 -8.36 17.20
CA LYS A 71 1.28 -8.60 17.34
C LYS A 71 1.50 -10.11 17.33
N MET A 72 2.35 -10.59 16.43
CA MET A 72 2.73 -12.00 16.38
C MET A 72 3.38 -12.40 17.71
N LEU A 73 2.98 -13.55 18.25
CA LEU A 73 3.51 -14.08 19.49
C LEU A 73 4.82 -14.82 19.23
N ASP A 74 5.85 -14.43 19.97
CA ASP A 74 7.10 -15.17 20.15
C ASP A 74 7.13 -15.76 21.56
N GLU A 75 8.18 -16.54 21.90
CA GLU A 75 8.35 -17.16 23.22
C GLU A 75 8.18 -16.15 24.37
N LYS A 76 8.75 -14.94 24.20
CA LYS A 76 8.61 -13.85 25.18
C LYS A 76 7.19 -13.31 25.23
N GLY A 77 6.52 -13.19 24.10
CA GLY A 77 5.12 -12.78 24.01
C GLY A 77 4.21 -13.75 24.74
N ILE A 78 4.42 -15.06 24.55
CA ILE A 78 3.68 -16.13 25.21
C ILE A 78 3.85 -16.06 26.72
N ALA A 79 5.09 -15.92 27.21
CA ALA A 79 5.37 -15.79 28.64
C ALA A 79 4.74 -14.55 29.30
N ASN A 80 4.37 -13.53 28.52
CA ASN A 80 3.76 -12.29 29.00
C ASN A 80 2.23 -12.23 28.81
N LEU A 81 1.60 -13.33 28.38
CA LEU A 81 0.15 -13.41 28.26
C LEU A 81 -0.53 -13.28 29.62
N LYS A 82 -1.70 -12.65 29.63
CA LYS A 82 -2.50 -12.42 30.83
C LYS A 82 -3.95 -12.83 30.59
N ILE A 83 -4.62 -13.22 31.66
CA ILE A 83 -6.08 -13.39 31.65
C ILE A 83 -6.71 -12.07 31.22
N GLY A 84 -7.68 -12.13 30.31
CA GLY A 84 -8.33 -10.98 29.68
C GLY A 84 -7.71 -10.57 28.34
N ASP A 85 -6.49 -11.02 28.00
CA ASP A 85 -5.91 -10.74 26.69
C ASP A 85 -6.73 -11.42 25.58
N ILE A 86 -6.92 -10.72 24.45
CA ILE A 86 -7.53 -11.29 23.26
C ILE A 86 -6.43 -11.86 22.36
N VAL A 87 -6.52 -13.15 22.03
CA VAL A 87 -5.53 -13.87 21.24
C VAL A 87 -6.15 -14.53 20.02
N THR A 88 -5.39 -14.53 18.93
CA THR A 88 -5.68 -15.27 17.71
C THR A 88 -4.89 -16.55 17.68
N PHE A 89 -5.57 -17.66 17.41
CA PHE A 89 -5.01 -19.00 17.29
C PHE A 89 -5.58 -19.74 16.10
N PHE A 90 -4.94 -20.84 15.72
CA PHE A 90 -5.52 -21.74 14.73
C PHE A 90 -6.45 -22.74 15.43
N ASP A 91 -7.73 -22.73 15.05
CA ASP A 91 -8.74 -23.61 15.62
C ASP A 91 -8.96 -24.82 14.71
N TRP A 92 -8.55 -25.99 15.20
CA TRP A 92 -8.63 -27.25 14.48
C TRP A 92 -10.07 -27.73 14.25
N ASN A 93 -11.06 -27.24 15.01
CA ASN A 93 -12.46 -27.64 14.82
C ASN A 93 -13.08 -26.99 13.60
N ILE A 94 -12.74 -25.71 13.35
CA ILE A 94 -13.23 -24.94 12.20
C ILE A 94 -12.20 -24.85 11.07
N MET A 95 -11.00 -25.39 11.28
CA MET A 95 -9.85 -25.32 10.37
C MET A 95 -9.54 -23.89 9.91
N ALA A 96 -9.61 -22.93 10.83
CA ALA A 96 -9.43 -21.51 10.51
C ALA A 96 -8.84 -20.75 11.71
N LEU A 97 -8.37 -19.52 11.45
CA LEU A 97 -7.98 -18.62 12.52
C LEU A 97 -9.22 -18.20 13.33
N ASN A 98 -9.12 -18.35 14.65
CA ASN A 98 -10.13 -17.95 15.61
C ASN A 98 -9.52 -16.96 16.61
N THR A 99 -10.30 -16.03 17.12
CA THR A 99 -9.82 -14.98 18.04
C THR A 99 -10.74 -14.88 19.23
N HIS A 100 -10.23 -15.21 20.43
CA HIS A 100 -11.02 -15.22 21.66
C HIS A 100 -10.24 -14.65 22.85
N ARG A 101 -10.95 -14.32 23.93
CA ARG A 101 -10.36 -13.80 25.16
C ARG A 101 -9.84 -14.92 26.04
N ILE A 102 -8.63 -14.78 26.58
CA ILE A 102 -8.06 -15.71 27.54
C ILE A 102 -8.85 -15.62 28.85
N LYS A 103 -9.39 -16.76 29.29
CA LYS A 103 -10.05 -16.90 30.60
C LYS A 103 -9.16 -17.58 31.63
N GLU A 104 -8.27 -18.47 31.20
CA GLU A 104 -7.33 -19.16 32.09
C GLU A 104 -6.01 -19.47 31.36
N ILE A 105 -4.90 -19.42 32.09
CA ILE A 105 -3.56 -19.75 31.60
C ILE A 105 -3.01 -20.89 32.46
N VAL A 106 -2.57 -21.95 31.81
CA VAL A 106 -1.97 -23.12 32.47
C VAL A 106 -0.47 -23.07 32.30
N ILE A 107 0.23 -23.02 33.44
CA ILE A 107 1.68 -22.94 33.54
C ILE A 107 2.22 -24.23 34.13
N GLU A 108 3.18 -24.85 33.45
CA GLU A 108 3.92 -26.02 33.95
C GLU A 108 5.42 -25.73 33.79
N ASN A 109 6.22 -26.02 34.82
CA ASN A 109 7.67 -25.75 34.83
C ASN A 109 8.05 -24.31 34.45
N ASP A 110 7.31 -23.32 34.95
CA ASP A 110 7.46 -21.88 34.64
C ASP A 110 7.22 -21.49 33.17
N GLU A 111 6.67 -22.39 32.35
CA GLU A 111 6.30 -22.13 30.96
C GLU A 111 4.79 -22.23 30.76
N VAL A 112 4.22 -21.34 29.96
CA VAL A 112 2.82 -21.47 29.52
C VAL A 112 2.75 -22.67 28.60
N VAL A 113 1.88 -23.65 28.91
CA VAL A 113 1.70 -24.87 28.09
C VAL A 113 0.44 -24.76 27.24
N ARG A 114 -0.61 -24.13 27.78
CA ARG A 114 -1.90 -23.96 27.12
C ARG A 114 -2.70 -22.84 27.76
N VAL A 115 -3.67 -22.34 27.01
CA VAL A 115 -4.63 -21.35 27.49
C VAL A 115 -6.05 -21.83 27.20
N TYR A 116 -6.98 -21.44 28.05
CA TYR A 116 -8.40 -21.56 27.76
C TYR A 116 -8.92 -20.22 27.31
N THR A 117 -9.56 -20.21 26.15
CA THR A 117 -10.13 -18.99 25.56
C THR A 117 -11.64 -19.15 25.42
N GLN A 118 -12.35 -18.03 25.44
CA GLN A 118 -13.79 -17.99 25.22
C GLN A 118 -14.14 -16.71 24.45
N GLY A 119 -15.03 -16.82 23.47
CA GLY A 119 -15.59 -15.66 22.79
C GLY A 119 -16.48 -14.83 23.72
N ASP A 120 -16.38 -13.51 23.65
CA ASP A 120 -17.16 -12.60 24.51
C ASP A 120 -18.68 -12.86 24.35
N LYS A 121 -19.14 -13.21 23.14
CA LYS A 121 -20.54 -13.52 22.88
C LYS A 121 -21.01 -14.78 23.61
N ALA A 122 -20.17 -15.80 23.64
CA ALA A 122 -20.45 -17.03 24.39
C ALA A 122 -20.46 -16.76 25.91
N ALA A 123 -19.58 -15.87 26.38
CA ALA A 123 -19.50 -15.48 27.78
C ALA A 123 -20.79 -14.79 28.27
N LEU A 124 -21.52 -14.07 27.40
CA LEU A 124 -22.83 -13.49 27.73
C LEU A 124 -23.87 -14.56 28.12
N SER A 125 -23.78 -15.76 27.54
CA SER A 125 -24.71 -16.86 27.82
C SER A 125 -24.26 -17.70 29.01
N ALA A 126 -22.98 -18.07 29.04
CA ALA A 126 -22.39 -18.84 30.13
C ALA A 126 -20.87 -18.62 30.19
N GLU A 127 -20.44 -17.79 31.13
CA GLU A 127 -19.02 -17.46 31.31
C GLU A 127 -18.21 -18.64 31.86
N TYR A 128 -17.03 -18.85 31.29
CA TYR A 128 -16.03 -19.79 31.79
C TYR A 128 -15.66 -19.48 33.25
N VAL A 129 -15.60 -20.50 34.09
CA VAL A 129 -15.26 -20.37 35.51
C VAL A 129 -13.96 -21.15 35.77
N ILE A 130 -12.94 -20.43 36.21
CA ILE A 130 -11.65 -21.00 36.62
C ILE A 130 -11.88 -21.97 37.79
N ASP A 131 -11.28 -23.15 37.72
CA ASP A 131 -11.43 -24.23 38.72
C ASP A 131 -12.89 -24.63 39.03
N GLY A 132 -13.81 -24.32 38.10
CA GLY A 132 -15.24 -24.55 38.26
C GLY A 132 -15.82 -25.59 37.30
N ASN A 133 -17.14 -25.79 37.39
CA ASN A 133 -17.86 -26.59 36.42
C ASN A 133 -18.07 -25.81 35.12
N ASN A 134 -17.40 -26.24 34.05
CA ASN A 134 -17.53 -25.69 32.70
C ASN A 134 -18.32 -26.60 31.74
N SER A 135 -19.04 -27.60 32.27
CA SER A 135 -19.90 -28.46 31.46
C SER A 135 -20.99 -27.64 30.77
N GLY A 136 -21.12 -27.80 29.45
CA GLY A 136 -22.09 -27.09 28.62
C GLY A 136 -21.71 -25.65 28.24
N LYS A 137 -20.53 -25.16 28.65
CA LYS A 137 -20.01 -23.85 28.24
C LYS A 137 -19.22 -23.97 26.95
N GLN A 138 -19.29 -22.94 26.11
CA GLN A 138 -18.51 -22.85 24.88
C GLN A 138 -17.18 -22.15 25.18
N TYR A 139 -16.07 -22.90 25.08
CA TYR A 139 -14.71 -22.41 25.25
C TYR A 139 -13.75 -23.33 24.49
N GLU A 140 -12.57 -22.82 24.18
CA GLU A 140 -11.53 -23.54 23.45
C GLU A 140 -10.31 -23.78 24.34
N THR A 141 -9.70 -24.95 24.18
CA THR A 141 -8.38 -25.23 24.75
C THR A 141 -7.35 -25.05 23.66
N VAL A 142 -6.43 -24.11 23.85
CA VAL A 142 -5.45 -23.72 22.84
C VAL A 142 -4.05 -24.05 23.34
N LEU A 143 -3.34 -24.87 22.59
CA LEU A 143 -1.92 -25.15 22.85
C LEU A 143 -1.05 -23.97 22.40
N VAL A 144 0.12 -23.83 23.02
CA VAL A 144 1.04 -22.73 22.72
C VAL A 144 1.45 -22.68 21.25
N ASP A 145 1.65 -23.84 20.61
CA ASP A 145 2.02 -23.93 19.21
C ASP A 145 0.95 -23.36 18.25
N ASP A 146 -0.30 -23.37 18.68
CA ASP A 146 -1.44 -22.87 17.91
C ASP A 146 -1.71 -21.38 18.16
N LEU A 147 -1.16 -20.79 19.24
CA LEU A 147 -1.22 -19.34 19.47
C LEU A 147 -0.39 -18.59 18.43
N LYS A 148 -1.02 -17.70 17.68
CA LYS A 148 -0.37 -16.97 16.58
C LYS A 148 -0.10 -15.52 16.92
N ALA A 149 -1.07 -14.83 17.51
CA ALA A 149 -0.97 -13.40 17.73
C ALA A 149 -1.82 -12.93 18.92
N LYS A 150 -1.46 -11.77 19.46
CA LYS A 150 -2.23 -11.04 20.48
C LYS A 150 -2.79 -9.76 19.86
N GLN A 151 -4.06 -9.47 20.14
CA GLN A 151 -4.71 -8.22 19.72
C GLN A 151 -4.04 -7.02 20.39
N THR A 152 -3.92 -5.93 19.64
CA THR A 152 -3.31 -4.68 20.10
C THR A 152 -4.23 -3.46 19.94
N SER A 153 -5.05 -3.43 18.90
CA SER A 153 -6.04 -2.39 18.67
C SER A 153 -7.10 -2.85 17.67
N THR A 154 -8.28 -2.24 17.71
CA THR A 154 -9.39 -2.54 16.81
C THR A 154 -9.85 -1.27 16.10
N TRP A 155 -10.11 -1.37 14.81
CA TRP A 155 -10.72 -0.31 14.00
C TRP A 155 -12.10 -0.76 13.54
N ALA A 156 -13.12 -0.02 13.95
CA ALA A 156 -14.50 -0.39 13.70
C ALA A 156 -14.88 -0.24 12.22
N ASN A 157 -15.63 -1.20 11.67
CA ASN A 157 -16.21 -1.17 10.31
C ASN A 157 -15.20 -1.04 9.15
N VAL A 158 -13.92 -1.35 9.37
CA VAL A 158 -12.88 -1.33 8.30
C VAL A 158 -12.61 -2.74 7.76
N GLY A 159 -12.95 -3.78 8.51
CA GLY A 159 -12.74 -5.19 8.15
C GLY A 159 -13.44 -5.56 6.84
N ASP A 160 -14.70 -5.18 6.66
CA ASP A 160 -15.47 -5.47 5.44
C ASP A 160 -14.82 -4.91 4.19
N THR A 161 -14.26 -3.70 4.28
CA THR A 161 -13.56 -3.08 3.14
C THR A 161 -12.31 -3.88 2.77
N LEU A 162 -11.60 -4.42 3.77
CA LEU A 162 -10.43 -5.26 3.55
C LEU A 162 -10.82 -6.60 2.94
N VAL A 163 -11.88 -7.25 3.44
CA VAL A 163 -12.42 -8.50 2.90
C VAL A 163 -12.82 -8.30 1.43
N PHE A 164 -13.51 -7.20 1.11
CA PHE A 164 -13.84 -6.86 -0.26
C PHE A 164 -12.58 -6.69 -1.14
N ILE A 165 -11.58 -5.94 -0.68
CA ILE A 165 -10.31 -5.74 -1.41
C ILE A 165 -9.59 -7.06 -1.67
N GLN A 166 -9.71 -8.05 -0.77
CA GLN A 166 -9.12 -9.39 -0.95
C GLN A 166 -9.86 -10.24 -1.99
N THR A 167 -11.12 -9.93 -2.34
CA THR A 167 -11.83 -10.64 -3.41
C THR A 167 -11.22 -10.32 -4.78
N PRO A 168 -11.30 -11.23 -5.77
CA PRO A 168 -10.78 -10.96 -7.12
C PRO A 168 -11.36 -9.71 -7.78
N VAL A 169 -12.66 -9.45 -7.57
CA VAL A 169 -13.36 -8.29 -8.11
C VAL A 169 -12.93 -7.01 -7.37
N GLY A 170 -12.92 -7.03 -6.04
CA GLY A 170 -12.52 -5.87 -5.25
C GLY A 170 -11.06 -5.51 -5.44
N PHE A 171 -10.16 -6.50 -5.53
CA PHE A 171 -8.76 -6.28 -5.90
C PHE A 171 -8.63 -5.61 -7.28
N GLY A 172 -9.35 -6.12 -8.28
CA GLY A 172 -9.37 -5.53 -9.62
C GLY A 172 -9.83 -4.07 -9.62
N LEU A 173 -10.92 -3.78 -8.93
CA LEU A 173 -11.54 -2.46 -8.94
C LEU A 173 -10.80 -1.44 -8.07
N VAL A 174 -10.36 -1.83 -6.87
CA VAL A 174 -9.76 -0.91 -5.88
C VAL A 174 -8.25 -0.77 -6.06
N VAL A 175 -7.58 -1.81 -6.56
CA VAL A 175 -6.10 -1.80 -6.72
C VAL A 175 -5.72 -1.66 -8.18
N ILE A 176 -6.16 -2.59 -9.06
CA ILE A 176 -5.67 -2.63 -10.44
C ILE A 176 -6.14 -1.41 -11.25
N VAL A 177 -7.42 -1.07 -11.20
CA VAL A 177 -7.98 0.04 -12.00
C VAL A 177 -7.31 1.38 -11.68
N PRO A 178 -7.14 1.81 -10.40
CA PRO A 178 -6.43 3.04 -10.09
C PRO A 178 -4.97 3.04 -10.58
N ILE A 179 -4.26 1.91 -10.47
CA ILE A 179 -2.89 1.79 -10.99
C ILE A 179 -2.86 1.98 -12.51
N ILE A 180 -3.77 1.33 -13.25
CA ILE A 180 -3.86 1.48 -14.71
C ILE A 180 -4.16 2.95 -15.07
N LEU A 181 -5.11 3.59 -14.40
CA LEU A 181 -5.43 5.00 -14.62
C LEU A 181 -4.22 5.91 -14.38
N LEU A 182 -3.46 5.64 -13.32
CA LEU A 182 -2.22 6.36 -13.02
C LEU A 182 -1.15 6.15 -14.09
N VAL A 183 -0.93 4.91 -14.54
CA VAL A 183 0.02 4.59 -15.61
C VAL A 183 -0.37 5.29 -16.91
N VAL A 184 -1.66 5.28 -17.28
CA VAL A 184 -2.17 5.99 -18.47
C VAL A 184 -1.95 7.50 -18.35
N TYR A 185 -2.26 8.07 -17.19
CA TYR A 185 -2.03 9.50 -16.94
C TYR A 185 -0.56 9.89 -17.07
N GLN A 186 0.35 9.09 -16.48
CA GLN A 186 1.80 9.31 -16.60
C GLN A 186 2.28 9.14 -18.04
N ALA A 187 1.77 8.16 -18.78
CA ALA A 187 2.08 7.96 -20.20
C ALA A 187 1.66 9.16 -21.05
N VAL A 188 0.47 9.72 -20.81
CA VAL A 188 0.00 10.93 -21.51
C VAL A 188 0.90 12.13 -21.20
N ILE A 189 1.28 12.33 -19.94
CA ILE A 189 2.22 13.39 -19.56
C ILE A 189 3.57 13.20 -20.23
N LEU A 190 4.09 11.97 -20.25
CA LEU A 190 5.37 11.65 -20.85
C LEU A 190 5.37 11.95 -22.35
N VAL A 191 4.37 11.49 -23.09
CA VAL A 191 4.23 11.75 -24.54
C VAL A 191 4.14 13.25 -24.79
N ARG A 192 3.31 13.99 -24.03
CA ARG A 192 3.21 15.45 -24.15
C ARG A 192 4.55 16.15 -23.90
N THR A 193 5.32 15.66 -22.92
CA THR A 193 6.63 16.21 -22.57
C THR A 193 7.66 15.94 -23.67
N ILE A 194 7.70 14.72 -24.22
CA ILE A 194 8.57 14.37 -25.34
C ILE A 194 8.25 15.21 -26.58
N LEU A 195 6.96 15.36 -26.92
CA LEU A 195 6.54 16.19 -28.05
C LEU A 195 6.92 17.66 -27.86
N ALA A 196 6.78 18.20 -26.64
CA ALA A 196 7.20 19.57 -26.33
C ALA A 196 8.72 19.74 -26.47
N ILE A 197 9.52 18.78 -25.99
CA ILE A 197 10.98 18.81 -26.13
C ILE A 197 11.39 18.75 -27.60
N ASN A 198 10.76 17.89 -28.41
CA ASN A 198 11.05 17.79 -29.83
C ASN A 198 10.66 19.06 -30.60
N ARG A 199 9.52 19.71 -30.27
CA ARG A 199 9.13 20.99 -30.86
C ARG A 199 10.13 22.09 -30.51
N ASN A 200 10.53 22.22 -29.25
CA ASN A 200 11.50 23.25 -28.84
C ASN A 200 12.85 23.07 -29.55
N LYS A 201 13.34 21.83 -29.68
CA LYS A 201 14.57 21.54 -30.44
C LYS A 201 14.45 21.87 -31.93
N LEU A 202 13.27 21.67 -32.52
CA LEU A 202 13.01 22.00 -33.92
C LEU A 202 12.98 23.52 -34.13
N GLU A 203 12.33 24.25 -33.22
CA GLU A 203 12.30 25.72 -33.24
C GLU A 203 13.70 26.31 -33.06
N GLU A 204 14.50 25.75 -32.15
CA GLU A 204 15.90 26.15 -31.93
C GLU A 204 16.76 25.92 -33.18
N LYS A 205 16.62 24.76 -33.84
CA LYS A 205 17.30 24.49 -35.12
C LYS A 205 16.87 25.46 -36.22
N HIS A 206 15.57 25.72 -36.36
CA HIS A 206 15.07 26.66 -37.37
C HIS A 206 15.51 28.10 -37.10
N ALA A 207 15.68 28.50 -35.84
CA ALA A 207 16.24 29.80 -35.50
C ALA A 207 17.71 29.90 -35.91
N LEU A 208 18.48 28.84 -35.66
CA LEU A 208 19.90 28.76 -35.99
C LEU A 208 20.12 28.74 -37.51
N ASP A 209 19.36 27.93 -38.25
CA ASP A 209 19.42 27.88 -39.73
C ASP A 209 19.06 29.23 -40.37
N LYS A 210 18.10 29.97 -39.80
CA LYS A 210 17.73 31.33 -40.25
C LYS A 210 18.85 32.33 -40.01
N GLU A 211 19.52 32.24 -38.87
CA GLU A 211 20.66 33.11 -38.56
C GLU A 211 21.84 32.84 -39.51
N ASP A 212 22.11 31.56 -39.81
CA ASP A 212 23.17 31.17 -40.74
C ASP A 212 22.86 31.57 -42.19
N THR A 213 21.61 31.43 -42.63
CA THR A 213 21.20 31.90 -43.97
C THR A 213 21.26 33.42 -44.09
N LEU A 214 20.90 34.17 -43.04
CA LEU A 214 21.06 35.63 -43.01
C LEU A 214 22.55 36.03 -43.11
N LYS A 215 23.43 35.38 -42.36
CA LYS A 215 24.89 35.62 -42.44
C LYS A 215 25.45 35.31 -43.83
N GLN A 216 25.02 34.22 -44.46
CA GLN A 216 25.41 33.89 -45.83
C GLN A 216 24.93 34.94 -46.84
N LEU A 217 23.66 35.35 -46.75
CA LEU A 217 23.08 36.39 -47.61
C LEU A 217 23.81 37.74 -47.47
N GLU A 218 24.20 38.13 -46.26
CA GLU A 218 25.00 39.33 -46.03
C GLU A 218 26.39 39.20 -46.67
N SER A 219 27.06 38.07 -46.49
CA SER A 219 28.36 37.79 -47.10
C SER A 219 28.31 37.80 -48.64
N ASP A 220 27.29 37.19 -49.24
CA ASP A 220 27.14 37.15 -50.70
C ASP A 220 26.74 38.51 -51.27
N LYS A 221 25.94 39.30 -50.54
CA LYS A 221 25.63 40.69 -50.91
C LYS A 221 26.87 41.58 -50.86
N GLU A 222 27.78 41.36 -49.90
CA GLU A 222 29.06 42.06 -49.85
C GLU A 222 29.98 41.68 -51.02
N LYS A 223 30.07 40.38 -51.36
CA LYS A 223 30.82 39.91 -52.53
C LYS A 223 30.28 40.46 -53.85
N MET A 224 28.96 40.39 -54.07
CA MET A 224 28.34 40.98 -55.27
C MET A 224 28.57 42.48 -55.37
N ARG A 225 28.52 43.22 -54.25
CA ARG A 225 28.84 44.65 -54.24
C ARG A 225 30.30 44.91 -54.61
N ALA A 226 31.22 44.09 -54.14
CA ALA A 226 32.63 44.19 -54.50
C ALA A 226 32.85 43.89 -55.99
N GLU A 227 32.24 42.85 -56.53
CA GLU A 227 32.32 42.49 -57.96
C GLU A 227 31.72 43.57 -58.87
N LEU A 228 30.53 44.11 -58.55
CA LEU A 228 29.92 45.22 -59.29
C LEU A 228 30.79 46.47 -59.28
N LEU A 229 31.44 46.79 -58.15
CA LEU A 229 32.37 47.92 -58.07
C LEU A 229 33.64 47.69 -58.91
N GLU A 230 34.12 46.46 -59.01
CA GLU A 230 35.23 46.12 -59.90
C GLU A 230 34.83 46.17 -61.37
N GLU A 231 33.64 45.69 -61.71
CA GLU A 231 33.11 45.70 -63.08
C GLU A 231 32.83 47.13 -63.57
N LEU A 232 32.23 47.99 -62.72
CA LEU A 232 32.08 49.41 -63.00
C LEU A 232 33.42 50.12 -63.20
N LYS A 233 34.46 49.74 -62.43
CA LYS A 233 35.82 50.26 -62.63
C LYS A 233 36.47 49.77 -63.94
N LYS A 234 36.12 48.57 -64.41
CA LYS A 234 36.58 48.04 -65.71
C LYS A 234 35.86 48.74 -66.87
N GLU A 235 34.54 48.89 -66.79
CA GLU A 235 33.77 49.62 -67.81
C GLU A 235 34.16 51.10 -67.92
N GLN A 236 34.52 51.75 -66.80
CA GLN A 236 35.04 53.11 -66.82
C GLN A 236 36.41 53.21 -67.50
N LYS A 237 37.25 52.17 -67.40
CA LYS A 237 38.55 52.09 -68.07
C LYS A 237 38.46 51.72 -69.56
N GLU A 238 37.39 51.05 -69.99
CA GLU A 238 37.15 50.75 -71.41
C GLU A 238 36.47 51.89 -72.18
N LYS A 239 35.94 52.90 -71.46
CA LYS A 239 35.30 54.09 -72.05
C LYS A 239 36.21 55.32 -72.11
N GLU A 240 37.45 55.22 -71.62
CA GLU A 240 38.56 56.18 -71.81
C GLU A 240 39.46 55.74 -72.98
#